data_AF-A0AAX6G9J7-F1
#
_entry.id   AF-A0AAX6G9J7-F1
#
_cell.length_a   1.000
_cell.length_b   1.000
_cell.length_c   1.000
_cell.angle_alpha   90.00
_cell.angle_beta   90.00
_cell.angle_gamma   90.00
#
_symmetry.space_group_name_H-M   'P 1'
#
loop_
_entity.id
_entity.type
_entity.pdbx_description
1 polymer ?
#
loop_
_entity_poly.entity_id
_entity_poly.type
_entity_poly.pdbx_seq_one_letter_code
_entity_poly.pdbx_strand_id
1 'polypeptide(L)'
;MSFIIARTSHTFLERTEKFKEMRTKQVDLVHRTSRKSFTVVEDELKQKSETPEAISRADVWIHAYEARKTNSDGEVQDSDIVQQVKQYKAQKDPSQHTSITNDAVAKVLGPDPRGRVRGFGFGANPSKVDGQIHMGNKVTRLENELESLKGLVKDLLGRFDKGGNNSENTSVQLSANGIAKRKRKENSNDQLSCIERAKSKQKEDTIGRSSKDERIQNDQEKQKGNKSIQISASERAQNKKKQQRKCSKYTGFWL
;
A
#
# COMPACT_ATOMS: atom_id res chain seq x y z
N MET A 1 10.16 37.24 -27.01
CA MET A 1 10.65 37.49 -25.62
C MET A 1 9.63 37.14 -24.51
N SER A 2 8.48 36.52 -24.81
CA SER A 2 7.43 36.22 -23.80
C SER A 2 7.80 35.12 -22.78
N PHE A 3 8.62 34.14 -23.17
CA PHE A 3 8.99 33.01 -22.33
C PHE A 3 9.82 33.39 -21.09
N ILE A 4 10.73 34.37 -21.23
CA ILE A 4 11.61 34.81 -20.13
C ILE A 4 10.78 35.54 -19.07
N ILE A 5 9.89 36.44 -19.50
CA ILE A 5 8.97 37.19 -18.61
C ILE A 5 8.07 36.23 -17.81
N ALA A 6 7.61 35.14 -18.42
CA ALA A 6 6.80 34.14 -17.73
C ALA A 6 7.58 33.42 -16.61
N ARG A 7 8.85 33.07 -16.83
CA ARG A 7 9.70 32.35 -15.85
C ARG A 7 10.30 33.24 -14.77
N THR A 8 10.29 34.55 -14.95
CA THR A 8 10.69 35.53 -13.93
C THR A 8 9.51 36.18 -13.22
N SER A 9 8.27 35.85 -13.64
CA SER A 9 7.07 36.34 -12.98
C SER A 9 6.95 35.85 -11.53
N HIS A 10 6.39 36.69 -10.66
CA HIS A 10 6.17 36.38 -9.25
C HIS A 10 5.41 35.06 -9.05
N THR A 11 4.30 34.88 -9.78
CA THR A 11 3.48 33.66 -9.70
C THR A 11 4.23 32.39 -10.11
N PHE A 12 5.23 32.50 -10.99
CA PHE A 12 6.08 31.37 -11.35
C PHE A 12 7.07 31.05 -10.23
N LEU A 13 7.71 32.06 -9.64
CA LEU A 13 8.64 31.87 -8.52
C LEU A 13 7.95 31.20 -7.33
N GLU A 14 6.78 31.71 -6.92
CA GLU A 14 5.95 31.11 -5.86
C GLU A 14 5.65 29.63 -6.12
N ARG A 15 5.24 29.30 -7.36
CA ARG A 15 5.01 27.90 -7.76
C ARG A 15 6.29 27.09 -7.66
N THR A 16 7.40 27.61 -8.15
CA THR A 16 8.68 26.88 -8.10
C THR A 16 9.16 26.64 -6.68
N GLU A 17 9.00 27.59 -5.78
CA GLU A 17 9.34 27.45 -4.36
C GLU A 17 8.48 26.37 -3.71
N LYS A 18 7.16 26.42 -3.91
CA LYS A 18 6.25 25.35 -3.47
C LYS A 18 6.68 23.98 -3.99
N PHE A 19 7.04 23.85 -5.26
CA PHE A 19 7.54 22.59 -5.83
C PHE A 19 8.94 22.20 -5.36
N LYS A 20 9.77 23.14 -4.91
CA LYS A 20 11.08 22.87 -4.28
C LYS A 20 10.88 22.34 -2.86
N GLU A 21 10.01 22.96 -2.07
CA GLU A 21 9.64 22.50 -0.73
C GLU A 21 8.99 21.10 -0.76
N MET A 22 8.12 20.83 -1.73
CA MET A 22 7.56 19.48 -1.89
C MET A 22 8.63 18.47 -2.28
N ARG A 23 9.62 18.85 -3.10
CA ARG A 23 10.72 17.95 -3.50
C ARG A 23 11.70 17.70 -2.37
N THR A 24 12.10 18.70 -1.61
CA THR A 24 13.03 18.52 -0.47
C THR A 24 12.48 17.50 0.53
N LYS A 25 11.20 17.60 0.89
CA LYS A 25 10.50 16.61 1.73
C LYS A 25 10.46 15.19 1.13
N GLN A 26 10.53 15.05 -0.20
CA GLN A 26 10.57 13.75 -0.88
C GLN A 26 12.00 13.23 -1.09
N VAL A 27 13.01 14.11 -1.12
CA VAL A 27 14.42 13.77 -1.34
C VAL A 27 14.98 12.92 -0.20
N ASP A 28 14.47 13.10 1.02
CA ASP A 28 14.88 12.32 2.19
C ASP A 28 14.60 10.82 2.04
N LEU A 29 13.70 10.45 1.13
CA LEU A 29 13.33 9.08 0.76
C LEU A 29 13.76 8.71 -0.67
N VAL A 30 14.93 9.18 -1.09
CA VAL A 30 15.56 8.72 -2.34
C VAL A 30 16.30 7.40 -2.10
N HIS A 31 16.04 6.44 -2.97
CA HIS A 31 16.69 5.13 -2.97
C HIS A 31 18.21 5.28 -3.18
N ARG A 32 19.01 4.59 -2.33
CA ARG A 32 20.47 4.76 -2.26
C ARG A 32 21.27 3.59 -2.84
N THR A 33 20.65 2.53 -3.39
CA THR A 33 21.39 1.38 -3.96
C THR A 33 21.88 1.58 -5.39
N SER A 34 22.05 2.84 -5.80
CA SER A 34 22.50 3.20 -7.16
C SER A 34 21.57 2.60 -8.22
N ARG A 35 22.10 1.83 -9.18
CA ARG A 35 21.37 1.15 -10.25
C ARG A 35 20.82 -0.23 -9.86
N LYS A 36 21.08 -0.72 -8.64
CA LYS A 36 20.58 -2.03 -8.20
C LYS A 36 19.08 -1.95 -7.94
N SER A 37 18.36 -3.01 -8.29
CA SER A 37 16.95 -3.16 -7.93
C SER A 37 16.83 -3.74 -6.52
N PHE A 38 15.65 -3.61 -5.91
CA PHE A 38 15.35 -4.26 -4.64
C PHE A 38 15.48 -5.79 -4.70
N THR A 39 15.21 -6.42 -5.84
CA THR A 39 15.38 -7.86 -6.02
C THR A 39 16.86 -8.27 -5.94
N VAL A 40 17.73 -7.53 -6.63
CA VAL A 40 19.18 -7.78 -6.57
C VAL A 40 19.71 -7.52 -5.15
N VAL A 41 19.20 -6.49 -4.48
CA VAL A 41 19.54 -6.22 -3.08
C VAL A 41 19.12 -7.36 -2.16
N GLU A 42 17.92 -7.90 -2.35
CA GLU A 42 17.42 -9.04 -1.58
C GLU A 42 18.31 -10.28 -1.79
N ASP A 43 18.69 -10.58 -3.03
CA ASP A 43 19.57 -11.71 -3.35
C ASP A 43 20.96 -11.54 -2.74
N GLU A 44 21.53 -10.32 -2.77
CA GLU A 44 22.80 -10.00 -2.13
C GLU A 44 22.75 -10.15 -0.60
N LEU A 45 21.62 -9.79 0.02
CA LEU A 45 21.42 -10.00 1.46
C LEU A 45 21.31 -11.49 1.77
N LYS A 46 20.57 -12.26 0.97
CA LYS A 46 20.41 -13.71 1.11
C LYS A 46 21.74 -14.45 1.00
N GLN A 47 22.58 -14.02 0.07
CA GLN A 47 23.90 -14.60 -0.14
C GLN A 47 24.85 -14.34 1.04
N LYS A 48 24.70 -13.21 1.73
CA LYS A 48 25.53 -12.83 2.88
C LYS A 48 25.01 -13.38 4.22
N SER A 49 23.71 -13.67 4.29
CA SER A 49 23.08 -14.18 5.51
C SER A 49 23.22 -15.69 5.62
N GLU A 50 23.43 -16.18 6.85
CA GLU A 50 23.35 -17.61 7.16
C GLU A 50 21.91 -18.15 7.04
N THR A 51 20.91 -17.29 7.23
CA THR A 51 19.47 -17.62 7.19
C THR A 51 18.75 -16.84 6.08
N PRO A 52 18.81 -17.30 4.82
CA PRO A 52 18.27 -16.55 3.68
C PRO A 52 16.75 -16.36 3.72
N GLU A 53 16.01 -17.25 4.38
CA GLU A 53 14.55 -17.15 4.51
C GLU A 53 14.10 -16.11 5.55
N ALA A 54 14.99 -15.71 6.46
CA ALA A 54 14.67 -14.74 7.52
C ALA A 54 14.67 -13.28 7.02
N ILE A 55 15.17 -13.04 5.80
CA ILE A 55 15.27 -11.69 5.24
C ILE A 55 13.88 -11.18 4.90
N SER A 56 13.49 -10.10 5.58
CA SER A 56 12.20 -9.45 5.39
C SER A 56 12.29 -8.36 4.32
N ARG A 57 11.15 -7.99 3.73
CA ARG A 57 11.01 -6.75 2.95
C ARG A 57 11.55 -5.53 3.68
N ALA A 58 11.35 -5.47 5.00
CA ALA A 58 11.86 -4.37 5.82
C ALA A 58 13.39 -4.29 5.77
N ASP A 59 14.10 -5.43 5.74
CA ASP A 59 15.56 -5.45 5.63
C ASP A 59 16.04 -4.92 4.28
N VAL A 60 15.40 -5.38 3.21
CA VAL A 60 15.68 -4.93 1.85
C VAL A 60 15.44 -3.42 1.74
N TRP A 61 14.36 -2.93 2.34
CA TRP A 61 14.05 -1.50 2.38
C TRP A 61 15.10 -0.74 3.22
N ILE A 62 15.41 -1.18 4.43
CA ILE A 62 16.42 -0.54 5.30
C ILE A 62 17.77 -0.45 4.58
N HIS A 63 18.28 -1.55 4.04
CA HIS A 63 19.55 -1.57 3.30
C HIS A 63 19.54 -0.67 2.06
N ALA A 64 18.35 -0.41 1.49
CA ALA A 64 18.22 0.47 0.35
C ALA A 64 18.21 1.96 0.68
N TYR A 65 17.87 2.31 1.92
CA TYR A 65 17.71 3.70 2.37
C TYR A 65 18.72 4.10 3.45
N GLU A 66 19.44 3.14 4.04
CA GLU A 66 20.54 3.41 4.97
C GLU A 66 21.61 4.29 4.31
N ALA A 67 22.20 5.15 5.13
CA ALA A 67 23.25 6.03 4.66
C ALA A 67 24.51 5.21 4.37
N ARG A 68 25.01 5.32 3.13
CA ARG A 68 26.24 4.63 2.68
C ARG A 68 27.48 5.50 2.65
N LYS A 69 27.31 6.82 2.80
CA LYS A 69 28.41 7.79 2.74
C LYS A 69 28.47 8.54 4.05
N THR A 70 29.68 8.58 4.60
CA THR A 70 30.10 9.55 5.59
C THR A 70 29.83 10.95 5.04
N ASN A 71 29.17 11.79 5.84
CA ASN A 71 29.30 13.22 5.63
C ASN A 71 30.78 13.60 5.78
N SER A 72 31.19 14.78 5.32
CA SER A 72 32.56 15.30 5.49
C SER A 72 33.10 15.18 6.92
N ASP A 73 32.19 15.09 7.91
CA ASP A 73 32.46 15.01 9.35
C ASP A 73 32.50 13.56 9.90
N GLY A 74 32.48 12.54 9.05
CA GLY A 74 32.68 11.13 9.43
C GLY A 74 31.49 10.41 10.06
N GLU A 75 30.40 11.12 10.40
CA GLU A 75 29.20 10.48 10.95
C GLU A 75 28.17 10.14 9.85
N VAL A 76 27.86 8.85 9.75
CA VAL A 76 26.83 8.30 8.85
C VAL A 76 25.52 8.27 9.63
N GLN A 77 24.72 9.32 9.55
CA GLN A 77 23.40 9.32 10.18
C GLN A 77 22.33 8.88 9.19
N ASP A 78 21.62 7.82 9.57
CA ASP A 78 20.38 7.43 8.90
C ASP A 78 19.31 8.49 9.11
N SER A 79 18.43 8.68 8.12
CA SER A 79 17.28 9.56 8.28
C SER A 79 16.36 9.05 9.40
N ASP A 80 15.67 9.98 10.09
CA ASP A 80 14.74 9.67 11.18
C ASP A 80 13.76 8.56 10.82
N ILE A 81 13.30 8.53 9.56
CA ILE A 81 12.38 7.53 9.04
C ILE A 81 13.01 6.14 9.03
N VAL A 82 14.27 6.00 8.59
CA VAL A 82 14.97 4.71 8.58
C VAL A 82 15.19 4.21 10.00
N GLN A 83 15.52 5.11 10.93
CA GLN A 83 15.66 4.78 12.35
C GLN A 83 14.34 4.27 12.95
N GLN A 84 13.21 4.94 12.67
CA GLN A 84 11.89 4.48 13.09
C GLN A 84 11.55 3.10 12.52
N VAL A 85 11.83 2.83 11.24
CA VAL A 85 11.58 1.51 10.64
C VAL A 85 12.43 0.43 11.32
N LYS A 86 13.71 0.72 11.64
CA LYS A 86 14.57 -0.20 12.40
C LYS A 86 14.00 -0.52 13.79
N GLN A 87 13.50 0.50 14.51
CA GLN A 87 12.88 0.33 15.83
C GLN A 87 11.62 -0.54 15.77
N TYR A 88 10.69 -0.25 14.85
CA TYR A 88 9.48 -1.07 14.68
C TYR A 88 9.80 -2.51 14.28
N LYS A 89 10.87 -2.73 13.50
CA LYS A 89 11.33 -4.08 13.16
C LYS A 89 11.84 -4.82 14.40
N ALA A 90 12.63 -4.16 15.24
CA ALA A 90 13.18 -4.76 16.46
C ALA A 90 12.11 -5.05 17.52
N GLN A 91 11.07 -4.22 17.61
CA GLN A 91 9.94 -4.42 18.53
C GLN A 91 8.98 -5.52 18.08
N LYS A 92 9.14 -6.06 16.87
CA LYS A 92 8.21 -7.03 16.32
C LYS A 92 8.39 -8.40 16.96
N ASP A 93 7.30 -8.96 17.49
CA ASP A 93 7.28 -10.33 17.97
C ASP A 93 7.55 -11.34 16.85
N PRO A 94 8.43 -12.34 17.07
CA PRO A 94 8.73 -13.37 16.07
C PRO A 94 7.51 -14.28 15.78
N SER A 95 6.55 -14.34 16.70
CA SER A 95 5.32 -15.14 16.53
C SER A 95 4.28 -14.46 15.62
N GLN A 96 4.41 -13.17 15.31
CA GLN A 96 3.42 -12.46 14.51
C GLN A 96 3.72 -12.58 13.01
N HIS A 97 2.79 -13.19 12.27
CA HIS A 97 2.89 -13.32 10.82
C HIS A 97 3.00 -11.93 10.15
N THR A 98 3.94 -11.80 9.22
CA THR A 98 4.22 -10.52 8.58
C THR A 98 3.34 -10.32 7.35
N SER A 99 2.23 -9.59 7.49
CA SER A 99 1.51 -9.04 6.34
C SER A 99 2.23 -7.80 5.82
N ILE A 100 2.22 -7.61 4.49
CA ILE A 100 2.72 -6.40 3.80
C ILE A 100 2.07 -5.13 4.36
N THR A 101 0.81 -5.22 4.78
CA THR A 101 0.03 -4.08 5.29
C THR A 101 0.40 -3.66 6.70
N ASN A 102 1.05 -4.55 7.47
CA ASN A 102 1.30 -4.40 8.90
C ASN A 102 2.78 -4.58 9.27
N ASP A 103 3.68 -4.51 8.31
CA ASP A 103 5.12 -4.59 8.59
C ASP A 103 5.70 -3.23 9.02
N ALA A 104 6.96 -3.22 9.44
CA ALA A 104 7.62 -2.03 9.96
C ALA A 104 7.61 -0.85 8.96
N VAL A 105 7.77 -1.15 7.66
CA VAL A 105 7.76 -0.14 6.60
C VAL A 105 6.36 0.48 6.47
N ALA A 106 5.30 -0.33 6.46
CA ALA A 106 3.94 0.14 6.36
C ALA A 106 3.47 0.88 7.63
N LYS A 107 3.98 0.51 8.81
CA LYS A 107 3.68 1.23 10.07
C LYS A 107 4.24 2.66 10.06
N VAL A 108 5.44 2.86 9.52
CA VAL A 108 6.09 4.18 9.50
C VAL A 108 5.62 5.03 8.32
N LEU A 109 5.60 4.46 7.11
CA LEU A 109 5.31 5.19 5.87
C LEU A 109 3.83 5.19 5.49
N GLY A 110 3.00 4.48 6.25
CA GLY A 110 1.62 4.20 5.92
C GLY A 110 1.46 3.09 4.87
N PRO A 111 0.21 2.82 4.46
CA PRO A 111 -0.08 1.77 3.50
C PRO A 111 0.63 2.01 2.15
N ASP A 112 1.00 0.92 1.49
CA ASP A 112 1.62 0.98 0.19
C ASP A 112 0.70 1.64 -0.86
N PRO A 113 1.27 2.42 -1.79
CA PRO A 113 0.48 3.06 -2.84
C PRO A 113 -0.17 2.02 -3.77
N ARG A 114 -1.32 2.40 -4.35
CA ARG A 114 -2.04 1.50 -5.26
C ARG A 114 -1.15 1.07 -6.43
N GLY A 115 -1.09 -0.25 -6.67
CA GLY A 115 -0.38 -0.84 -7.80
C GLY A 115 1.12 -1.04 -7.62
N ARG A 116 1.69 -0.69 -6.46
CA ARG A 116 3.12 -0.89 -6.16
C ARG A 116 3.34 -1.23 -4.70
N VAL A 117 4.30 -2.10 -4.41
CA VAL A 117 4.74 -2.40 -3.03
C VAL A 117 6.13 -1.80 -2.81
N ARG A 118 6.33 -1.02 -1.74
CA ARG A 118 7.66 -0.48 -1.37
C ARG A 118 8.61 -1.63 -1.01
N GLY A 119 9.89 -1.47 -1.31
CA GLY A 119 10.89 -2.51 -1.04
C GLY A 119 10.82 -3.72 -1.96
N PHE A 120 9.86 -3.76 -2.90
CA PHE A 120 9.84 -4.73 -3.99
C PHE A 120 10.19 -4.04 -5.32
N GLY A 121 10.73 -4.83 -6.25
CA GLY A 121 11.06 -4.39 -7.60
C GLY A 121 9.83 -3.90 -8.39
N PHE A 122 10.09 -3.43 -9.63
CA PHE A 122 9.02 -3.01 -10.53
C PHE A 122 8.04 -4.16 -10.81
N GLY A 123 6.74 -3.86 -10.85
CA GLY A 123 5.69 -4.84 -11.18
C GLY A 123 5.12 -5.64 -10.00
N ALA A 124 5.69 -5.50 -8.80
CA ALA A 124 5.12 -6.04 -7.57
C ALA A 124 3.91 -5.21 -7.12
N ASN A 125 2.73 -5.82 -7.16
CA ASN A 125 1.50 -5.22 -6.63
C ASN A 125 1.05 -5.94 -5.35
N PRO A 126 0.31 -5.27 -4.46
CA PRO A 126 -0.08 -5.86 -3.18
C PRO A 126 -0.80 -7.21 -3.31
N SER A 127 -1.70 -7.36 -4.29
CA SER A 127 -2.47 -8.58 -4.50
C SER A 127 -1.62 -9.78 -4.91
N LYS A 128 -0.60 -9.59 -5.76
CA LYS A 128 0.29 -10.67 -6.19
C LYS A 128 1.16 -11.14 -5.03
N VAL A 129 1.71 -10.20 -4.27
CA VAL A 129 2.57 -10.52 -3.13
C VAL A 129 1.75 -11.19 -2.03
N ASP A 130 0.54 -10.71 -1.74
CA ASP A 130 -0.37 -11.35 -0.78
C ASP A 130 -0.75 -12.78 -1.21
N GLY A 131 -1.03 -12.99 -2.50
CA GLY A 131 -1.23 -14.32 -3.06
C GLY A 131 -0.02 -15.23 -2.87
N GLN A 132 1.20 -14.72 -3.10
CA GLN A 132 2.43 -15.47 -2.90
C GLN A 132 2.66 -15.86 -1.43
N ILE A 133 2.41 -14.93 -0.50
CA ILE A 133 2.47 -15.18 0.93
C ILE A 133 1.46 -16.25 1.34
N HIS A 134 0.21 -16.14 0.87
CA HIS A 134 -0.83 -17.13 1.16
C HIS A 134 -0.46 -18.52 0.64
N MET A 135 0.08 -18.62 -0.58
CA MET A 135 0.56 -19.88 -1.14
C MET A 135 1.73 -20.45 -0.32
N GLY A 136 2.72 -19.64 0.05
CA GLY A 136 3.84 -20.07 0.90
C GLY A 136 3.39 -20.59 2.27
N ASN A 137 2.44 -19.91 2.91
CA ASN A 137 1.84 -20.36 4.17
C ASN A 137 1.10 -21.70 4.01
N LYS A 138 0.44 -21.92 2.86
CA LYS A 138 -0.24 -23.19 2.57
C LYS A 138 0.78 -24.32 2.36
N VAL A 139 1.87 -24.05 1.65
CA VAL A 139 2.95 -25.03 1.41
C VAL A 139 3.59 -25.45 2.73
N THR A 140 4.04 -24.50 3.55
CA THR A 140 4.63 -24.77 4.86
C THR A 140 3.69 -25.55 5.79
N ARG A 141 2.39 -25.25 5.77
CA ARG A 141 1.39 -26.04 6.50
C ARG A 141 1.33 -27.50 6.01
N LEU A 142 1.28 -27.71 4.69
CA LEU A 142 1.23 -29.05 4.11
C LEU A 142 2.51 -29.84 4.41
N GLU A 143 3.67 -29.19 4.36
CA GLU A 143 4.96 -29.80 4.72
C GLU A 143 4.98 -30.26 6.19
N ASN A 144 4.46 -29.44 7.11
CA ASN A 144 4.33 -29.81 8.52
C ASN A 144 3.37 -30.99 8.73
N GLU A 145 2.23 -31.03 8.04
CA GLU A 145 1.30 -32.15 8.07
C GLU A 145 1.94 -33.44 7.53
N LEU A 146 2.73 -33.34 6.44
CA LEU A 146 3.47 -34.47 5.88
C LEU A 146 4.56 -34.99 6.82
N GLU A 147 5.31 -34.11 7.48
CA GLU A 147 6.34 -34.56 8.44
C GLU A 147 5.70 -35.20 9.68
N SER A 148 4.55 -34.70 10.15
CA SER A 148 3.77 -35.33 11.22
C SER A 148 3.29 -36.73 10.83
N LEU A 149 2.71 -36.89 9.64
CA LEU A 149 2.25 -38.19 9.12
C LEU A 149 3.41 -39.17 8.96
N LYS A 150 4.55 -38.71 8.44
CA LYS A 150 5.77 -39.51 8.32
C LYS A 150 6.29 -39.97 9.68
N GLY A 151 6.20 -39.14 10.71
CA GLY A 151 6.48 -39.52 12.09
C GLY A 151 5.56 -40.65 12.58
N LEU A 152 4.26 -40.50 12.38
CA LEU A 152 3.28 -41.53 12.75
C LEU A 152 3.52 -42.87 12.03
N VAL A 153 3.85 -42.85 10.74
CA VAL A 153 4.17 -44.06 9.96
C VAL A 153 5.42 -44.74 10.50
N LYS A 154 6.48 -43.98 10.82
CA LYS A 154 7.70 -44.54 11.44
C LYS A 154 7.41 -45.17 12.79
N ASP A 155 6.60 -44.52 13.63
CA ASP A 155 6.21 -45.04 14.93
C ASP A 155 5.40 -46.34 14.82
N LEU A 156 4.48 -46.41 13.85
CA LEU A 156 3.72 -47.63 13.57
C LEU A 156 4.63 -48.76 13.10
N LEU A 157 5.53 -48.51 12.15
CA LEU A 157 6.53 -49.50 11.70
C LEU A 157 7.37 -50.01 12.88
N GLY A 158 7.89 -49.09 13.72
CA GLY A 158 8.70 -49.46 14.87
C GLY A 158 7.95 -50.28 15.94
N ARG A 159 6.61 -50.18 16.00
CA ARG A 159 5.77 -51.05 16.84
C ARG A 159 5.58 -52.43 16.20
N PHE A 160 5.43 -52.51 14.88
CA PHE A 160 5.33 -53.79 14.16
C PHE A 160 6.64 -54.59 14.24
N ASP A 161 7.80 -53.95 14.10
CA ASP A 161 9.11 -54.62 14.17
C ASP A 161 9.44 -55.17 15.57
N LYS A 162 8.84 -54.61 16.63
CA LYS A 162 8.98 -55.07 18.02
C LYS A 162 7.92 -56.09 18.44
N GLY A 163 6.91 -56.33 17.60
CA GLY A 163 5.73 -57.16 17.88
C GLY A 163 5.85 -58.65 17.53
N GLY A 164 7.06 -59.21 17.54
CA GLY A 164 7.30 -60.65 17.35
C GLY A 164 7.26 -61.49 18.63
N ASN A 165 7.31 -60.88 19.82
CA ASN A 165 7.27 -61.60 21.10
C ASN A 165 6.29 -60.92 22.05
N ASN A 166 5.14 -61.58 22.25
CA ASN A 166 4.15 -61.48 23.34
C ASN A 166 2.74 -61.37 22.79
N SER A 167 2.22 -62.54 22.38
CA SER A 167 0.80 -62.84 22.47
C SER A 167 0.38 -62.70 23.93
N GLU A 168 -0.36 -61.65 24.26
CA GLU A 168 -1.41 -61.74 25.29
C GLU A 168 -2.36 -60.54 25.15
N ASN A 169 -3.53 -60.84 24.59
CA ASN A 169 -4.84 -60.27 24.89
C ASN A 169 -4.89 -58.77 25.26
N THR A 170 -5.16 -57.92 24.26
CA THR A 170 -5.91 -56.69 24.52
C THR A 170 -7.16 -56.67 23.64
N SER A 171 -8.26 -57.03 24.29
CA SER A 171 -9.64 -56.91 23.80
C SER A 171 -9.86 -55.59 23.07
N VAL A 172 -10.12 -55.69 21.77
CA VAL A 172 -10.63 -54.61 20.95
C VAL A 172 -12.08 -54.35 21.38
N GLN A 173 -12.29 -53.39 22.29
CA GLN A 173 -13.59 -52.75 22.42
C GLN A 173 -13.74 -51.71 21.30
N LEU A 174 -14.23 -52.16 20.15
CA LEU A 174 -14.91 -51.29 19.19
C LEU A 174 -16.28 -50.96 19.77
N SER A 175 -16.41 -49.88 20.54
CA SER A 175 -17.71 -49.36 20.92
C SER A 175 -18.36 -48.72 19.69
N ALA A 176 -19.27 -49.47 19.07
CA ALA A 176 -20.17 -48.98 18.04
C ALA A 176 -21.16 -47.96 18.65
N ASN A 177 -20.77 -46.69 18.66
CA ASN A 177 -21.69 -45.58 18.93
C ASN A 177 -22.05 -44.87 17.63
N GLY A 178 -23.19 -45.28 17.08
CA GLY A 178 -24.19 -44.35 16.57
C GLY A 178 -23.86 -43.56 15.31
N ILE A 179 -24.27 -44.11 14.17
CA ILE A 179 -24.72 -43.33 13.02
C ILE A 179 -25.89 -42.44 13.48
N ALA A 180 -25.64 -41.16 13.76
CA ALA A 180 -26.67 -40.14 13.84
C ALA A 180 -26.10 -38.71 13.64
N LYS A 181 -26.56 -38.09 12.55
CA LYS A 181 -26.54 -36.64 12.24
C LYS A 181 -25.16 -35.98 12.05
N ARG A 182 -24.69 -36.02 10.80
CA ARG A 182 -23.81 -34.97 10.23
C ARG A 182 -24.53 -33.61 10.30
N LYS A 183 -24.24 -32.80 11.32
CA LYS A 183 -24.24 -31.33 11.17
C LYS A 183 -22.83 -30.94 10.74
N ARG A 184 -22.70 -30.30 9.58
CA ARG A 184 -21.47 -29.61 9.15
C ARG A 184 -21.07 -28.64 10.28
N LYS A 185 -19.93 -28.86 10.93
CA LYS A 185 -19.18 -27.79 11.59
C LYS A 185 -18.40 -27.09 10.47
N GLU A 186 -18.99 -26.04 9.92
CA GLU A 186 -18.24 -25.08 9.13
C GLU A 186 -17.31 -24.34 10.09
N ASN A 187 -16.01 -24.32 9.77
CA ASN A 187 -15.00 -23.58 10.53
C ASN A 187 -15.39 -22.10 10.53
N SER A 188 -15.66 -21.56 11.71
CA SER A 188 -16.17 -20.19 11.92
C SER A 188 -15.19 -19.09 11.49
N ASN A 189 -13.91 -19.41 11.25
CA ASN A 189 -12.90 -18.40 10.93
C ASN A 189 -12.80 -18.06 9.43
N ASP A 190 -13.17 -18.98 8.54
CA ASP A 190 -13.14 -18.71 7.09
C ASP A 190 -14.36 -17.91 6.62
N GLN A 191 -15.51 -18.08 7.31
CA GLN A 191 -16.72 -17.32 7.01
C GLN A 191 -16.69 -15.88 7.53
N LEU A 192 -15.91 -15.57 8.58
CA LEU A 192 -15.78 -14.20 9.07
C LEU A 192 -15.13 -13.29 8.02
N SER A 193 -14.16 -13.79 7.25
CA SER A 193 -13.53 -13.01 6.18
C SER A 193 -14.46 -12.73 4.98
N CYS A 194 -15.40 -13.63 4.71
CA CYS A 194 -16.38 -13.50 3.61
C CYS A 194 -17.62 -12.68 4.04
N ILE A 195 -18.06 -12.81 5.29
CA ILE A 195 -19.19 -12.06 5.86
C ILE A 195 -18.79 -10.60 6.17
N GLU A 196 -17.57 -10.33 6.61
CA GLU A 196 -17.08 -8.94 6.76
C GLU A 196 -16.94 -8.23 5.40
N ARG A 197 -16.58 -8.96 4.34
CA ARG A 197 -16.56 -8.43 2.96
C ARG A 197 -17.97 -8.16 2.40
N ALA A 198 -18.98 -8.93 2.82
CA ALA A 198 -20.38 -8.72 2.43
C ALA A 198 -21.06 -7.58 3.23
N LYS A 199 -20.73 -7.42 4.51
CA LYS A 199 -21.19 -6.29 5.35
C LYS A 199 -20.52 -4.97 4.97
N SER A 200 -19.28 -5.00 4.47
CA SER A 200 -18.62 -3.81 3.89
C SER A 200 -19.32 -3.32 2.62
N LYS A 201 -19.88 -4.22 1.80
CA LYS A 201 -20.63 -3.84 0.58
C LYS A 201 -21.99 -3.21 0.90
N GLN A 202 -22.71 -3.70 1.91
CA GLN A 202 -23.96 -3.04 2.33
C GLN A 202 -23.74 -1.74 3.10
N LYS A 203 -22.58 -1.55 3.76
CA LYS A 203 -22.21 -0.27 4.39
C LYS A 203 -21.76 0.77 3.37
N GLU A 204 -21.14 0.36 2.26
CA GLU A 204 -20.85 1.25 1.11
C GLU A 204 -22.13 1.68 0.35
N ASP A 205 -23.13 0.80 0.21
CA ASP A 205 -24.40 1.13 -0.46
C ASP A 205 -25.30 2.06 0.37
N THR A 206 -25.12 2.12 1.69
CA THR A 206 -25.87 3.05 2.56
C THR A 206 -25.19 4.42 2.67
N ILE A 207 -23.87 4.50 2.53
CA ILE A 207 -23.11 5.77 2.48
C ILE A 207 -23.22 6.41 1.09
N GLY A 208 -23.36 5.61 0.03
CA GLY A 208 -23.56 6.04 -1.36
C GLY A 208 -24.89 6.74 -1.66
N ARG A 209 -25.83 6.81 -0.71
CA ARG A 209 -27.10 7.54 -0.87
C ARG A 209 -27.07 9.00 -0.41
N SER A 210 -26.02 9.45 0.27
CA SER A 210 -25.85 10.87 0.65
C SER A 210 -25.11 11.72 -0.39
N SER A 211 -24.40 11.09 -1.33
CA SER A 211 -23.55 11.80 -2.32
C SER A 211 -24.32 12.32 -3.56
N LYS A 212 -25.61 11.99 -3.69
CA LYS A 212 -26.44 12.54 -4.79
C LYS A 212 -26.91 13.97 -4.52
N ASP A 213 -27.00 14.39 -3.26
CA ASP A 213 -27.46 15.74 -2.92
C ASP A 213 -26.32 16.79 -2.98
N GLU A 214 -25.06 16.40 -2.76
CA GLU A 214 -23.89 17.28 -2.93
C GLU A 214 -23.53 17.54 -4.40
N ARG A 215 -23.96 16.66 -5.32
CA ARG A 215 -23.78 16.88 -6.76
C ARG A 215 -24.75 17.92 -7.32
N ILE A 216 -25.93 18.06 -6.69
CA ILE A 216 -26.94 19.04 -7.09
C ILE A 216 -26.56 20.46 -6.61
N GLN A 217 -25.83 20.59 -5.49
CA GLN A 217 -25.35 21.89 -5.01
C GLN A 217 -24.16 22.44 -5.82
N ASN A 218 -23.22 21.56 -6.25
CA ASN A 218 -22.06 21.96 -7.04
C ASN A 218 -22.39 22.36 -8.49
N ASP A 219 -23.45 21.80 -9.07
CA ASP A 219 -23.90 22.20 -10.41
C ASP A 219 -24.65 23.55 -10.40
N GLN A 220 -25.28 23.92 -9.28
CA GLN A 220 -25.84 25.27 -9.10
C GLN A 220 -24.77 26.34 -8.93
N GLU A 221 -23.62 26.02 -8.32
CA GLU A 221 -22.50 26.95 -8.15
C GLU A 221 -21.73 27.19 -9.46
N LYS A 222 -21.54 26.14 -10.28
CA LYS A 222 -20.98 26.29 -11.64
C LYS A 222 -21.89 27.09 -12.57
N GLN A 223 -23.21 26.98 -12.44
CA GLN A 223 -24.15 27.82 -13.20
C GLN A 223 -24.17 29.29 -12.73
N LYS A 224 -23.95 29.56 -11.44
CA LYS A 224 -23.79 30.94 -10.91
C LYS A 224 -22.49 31.59 -11.38
N GLY A 225 -21.39 30.84 -11.43
CA GLY A 225 -20.11 31.30 -11.98
C GLY A 225 -20.16 31.66 -13.46
N ASN A 226 -20.85 30.83 -14.27
CA ASN A 226 -20.99 31.09 -15.70
C ASN A 226 -21.93 32.27 -16.03
N LYS A 227 -22.97 32.52 -15.21
CA LYS A 227 -23.83 33.72 -15.34
C LYS A 227 -23.05 35.00 -15.01
N SER A 228 -22.19 34.99 -13.99
CA SER A 228 -21.36 36.15 -13.61
C SER A 228 -20.34 36.53 -14.71
N ILE A 229 -19.74 35.53 -15.37
CA ILE A 229 -18.81 35.75 -16.47
C ILE A 229 -19.52 36.33 -17.71
N GLN A 230 -20.75 35.89 -18.02
CA GLN A 230 -21.53 36.46 -19.13
C GLN A 230 -22.04 37.88 -18.86
N ILE A 231 -22.41 38.20 -17.61
CA ILE A 231 -22.82 39.56 -17.23
C ILE A 231 -21.64 40.54 -17.42
N SER A 232 -20.44 40.20 -16.95
CA SER A 232 -19.24 41.05 -17.10
C SER A 232 -18.78 41.25 -18.55
N ALA A 233 -19.01 40.27 -19.42
CA ALA A 233 -18.74 40.39 -20.86
C ALA A 233 -19.75 41.31 -21.56
N SER A 234 -21.03 41.24 -21.18
CA SER A 234 -22.09 42.09 -21.72
C SER A 234 -21.94 43.56 -21.29
N GLU A 235 -21.53 43.82 -20.05
CA GLU A 235 -21.25 45.18 -19.55
C GLU A 235 -20.03 45.79 -20.25
N ARG A 236 -18.96 45.01 -20.49
CA ARG A 236 -17.80 45.47 -21.28
C ARG A 236 -18.17 45.79 -22.73
N ALA A 237 -19.10 45.06 -23.34
CA ALA A 237 -19.59 45.33 -24.69
C ALA A 237 -20.47 46.60 -24.75
N GLN A 238 -21.33 46.82 -23.74
CA GLN A 238 -22.14 48.05 -23.66
C GLN A 238 -21.30 49.30 -23.38
N ASN A 239 -20.23 49.18 -22.56
CA ASN A 239 -19.35 50.31 -22.28
C ASN A 239 -18.51 50.72 -23.51
N LYS A 240 -18.08 49.75 -24.34
CA LYS A 240 -17.44 50.03 -25.64
C LYS A 240 -18.36 50.75 -26.62
N LYS A 241 -19.66 50.37 -26.70
CA LYS A 241 -20.65 51.07 -27.54
C LYS A 241 -20.97 52.48 -27.03
N LYS A 242 -20.97 52.72 -25.71
CA LYS A 242 -21.13 54.07 -25.12
C LYS A 242 -19.92 54.97 -25.37
N GLN A 243 -18.69 54.44 -25.36
CA GLN A 243 -17.49 55.20 -25.73
C GLN A 243 -17.48 55.57 -27.22
N GLN A 244 -17.83 54.66 -28.13
CA GLN A 244 -17.94 54.98 -29.55
C GLN A 244 -19.01 56.04 -29.86
N ARG A 245 -20.14 56.03 -29.14
CA ARG A 245 -21.18 57.07 -29.27
C ARG A 245 -20.78 58.43 -28.68
N LYS A 246 -19.84 58.48 -27.73
CA LYS A 246 -19.29 59.76 -27.23
C LYS A 246 -18.28 60.38 -28.20
N CYS A 247 -17.53 59.57 -28.95
CA CYS A 247 -16.59 60.07 -29.98
C CYS A 247 -17.29 60.57 -31.25
N SER A 248 -18.52 60.12 -31.55
CA SER A 248 -19.29 60.56 -32.73
C SER A 248 -20.02 61.91 -32.57
N LYS A 249 -20.00 62.52 -31.37
CA LYS A 249 -20.69 63.81 -31.12
C LYS A 249 -19.82 65.05 -31.32
N TYR A 250 -18.57 64.90 -31.75
CA TYR A 250 -17.64 66.01 -32.04
C TYR A 250 -17.13 66.00 -33.49
N THR A 251 -18.01 65.67 -34.44
CA THR A 251 -17.75 65.89 -35.87
C THR A 251 -19.02 66.43 -36.51
N GLY A 252 -19.22 67.75 -36.43
CA GLY A 252 -20.36 68.42 -37.05
C GLY A 252 -20.62 69.81 -36.50
N PHE A 253 -19.66 70.73 -36.61
CA PHE A 253 -19.93 72.18 -36.64
C PHE A 253 -18.66 72.94 -37.05
N TRP A 254 -18.41 73.09 -38.36
CA TRP A 254 -17.60 74.16 -38.96
C TRP A 254 -18.07 74.25 -40.42
N LEU A 255 -18.98 75.19 -40.66
CA LEU A 255 -19.29 75.78 -41.97
C LEU A 255 -18.88 77.24 -41.86
#